data_AF-A0ABD5C7S1-F1
#
_entry.id   AF-A0ABD5C7S1-F1
#
_cell.length_a   1.000
_cell.length_b   1.000
_cell.length_c   1.000
_cell.angle_alpha   90.00
_cell.angle_beta   90.00
_cell.angle_gamma   90.00
#
_symmetry.space_group_name_H-M   'P 1'
#
loop_
_entity.id
_entity.type
_entity.pdbx_description
1 polymer ?
#
loop_
_entity_poly.entity_id
_entity_poly.type
_entity_poly.pdbx_seq_one_letter_code
_entity_poly.pdbx_strand_id
1 'polypeptide(L)'
;MKPVERMERMVRGLEEKQNELIRMVAQFDVLQKRVAELSVQAKNDPAAAEQLKAFVNAWTEPDSSGKSLKEQTSDVIAAVRETDRHSKVLKKQLGQPADAAPVPAPAPAERPSRAKAINRRFA
;
A
#
# COMPACT_ATOMS: atom_id res chain seq x y z
N MET A 1 -14.76 16.62 -13.43
CA MET A 1 -14.14 15.96 -12.26
C MET A 1 -13.26 16.97 -11.56
N LYS A 2 -13.36 17.08 -10.24
CA LYS A 2 -12.52 18.01 -9.47
C LYS A 2 -11.10 17.41 -9.33
N PRO A 3 -10.02 18.22 -9.34
CA PRO A 3 -8.64 17.73 -9.21
C PRO A 3 -8.40 16.86 -7.96
N VAL A 4 -9.11 17.15 -6.86
CA VAL A 4 -9.04 16.41 -5.58
C VAL A 4 -9.55 14.97 -5.73
N GLU A 5 -10.68 14.76 -6.41
CA GLU A 5 -11.25 13.42 -6.66
C GLU A 5 -10.31 12.54 -7.52
N ARG A 6 -9.54 13.17 -8.41
CA ARG A 6 -8.52 12.48 -9.23
C ARG A 6 -7.32 12.07 -8.37
N MET A 7 -6.87 12.92 -7.44
CA MET A 7 -5.78 12.60 -6.52
C MET A 7 -6.14 11.50 -5.54
N GLU A 8 -7.33 11.54 -4.95
CA GLU A 8 -7.80 10.48 -4.05
C GLU A 8 -7.86 9.10 -4.73
N ARG A 9 -8.25 9.07 -6.01
CA ARG A 9 -8.25 7.82 -6.80
C ARG A 9 -6.82 7.33 -7.06
N MET A 10 -5.87 8.22 -7.32
CA MET A 10 -4.46 7.85 -7.51
C MET A 10 -3.83 7.32 -6.21
N VAL A 11 -4.13 7.94 -5.06
CA VAL A 11 -3.63 7.46 -3.75
C VAL A 11 -4.16 6.07 -3.45
N ARG A 12 -5.47 5.82 -3.64
CA ARG A 12 -6.04 4.47 -3.45
C ARG A 12 -5.42 3.43 -4.39
N GLY A 13 -5.23 3.77 -5.67
CA GLY A 13 -4.57 2.87 -6.62
C GLY A 13 -3.11 2.56 -6.25
N LEU A 14 -2.39 3.51 -5.67
CA LEU A 14 -1.04 3.30 -5.15
C LEU A 14 -1.03 2.42 -3.90
N GLU A 15 -1.98 2.60 -2.99
CA GLU A 15 -2.12 1.77 -1.78
C GLU A 15 -2.44 0.30 -2.14
N GLU A 16 -3.32 0.08 -3.12
CA GLU A 16 -3.62 -1.27 -3.64
C GLU A 16 -2.36 -1.93 -4.21
N LYS A 17 -1.59 -1.21 -5.05
CA LYS A 17 -0.34 -1.73 -5.60
C LYS A 17 0.72 -1.96 -4.52
N GLN A 18 0.81 -1.08 -3.53
CA GLN A 18 1.72 -1.25 -2.40
C GLN A 18 1.36 -2.50 -1.57
N ASN A 19 0.07 -2.78 -1.37
CA ASN A 19 -0.40 -4.00 -0.70
C ASN A 19 -0.11 -5.27 -1.51
N GLU A 20 -0.31 -5.26 -2.82
CA GLU A 20 0.07 -6.38 -3.70
C GLU A 20 1.58 -6.68 -3.61
N LEU A 21 2.38 -5.62 -3.60
CA LEU A 21 3.84 -5.71 -3.49
C LEU A 21 4.30 -6.24 -2.14
N ILE A 22 3.69 -5.81 -1.04
CA ILE A 22 3.97 -6.35 0.31
C ILE A 22 3.68 -7.86 0.35
N ARG A 23 2.57 -8.30 -0.26
CA ARG A 23 2.24 -9.74 -0.36
C ARG A 23 3.28 -10.51 -1.16
N MET A 24 3.74 -9.97 -2.28
CA MET A 24 4.81 -10.59 -3.06
C MET A 24 6.13 -10.69 -2.27
N VAL A 25 6.51 -9.64 -1.54
CA VAL A 25 7.71 -9.66 -0.68
C VAL A 25 7.60 -10.71 0.43
N ALA A 26 6.42 -10.87 1.04
CA ALA A 26 6.21 -11.94 2.03
C ALA A 26 6.38 -13.34 1.43
N GLN A 27 5.99 -13.55 0.16
CA GLN A 27 6.24 -14.80 -0.55
C GLN A 27 7.73 -15.03 -0.81
N PHE A 28 8.52 -13.97 -1.04
CA PHE A 28 9.98 -14.09 -1.15
C PHE A 28 10.65 -14.54 0.15
N ASP A 29 10.20 -14.07 1.32
CA ASP A 29 10.74 -14.51 2.62
C ASP A 29 10.50 -16.00 2.86
N VAL A 30 9.30 -16.50 2.50
CA VAL A 30 8.98 -17.94 2.54
C VAL A 30 9.88 -18.73 1.58
N LEU A 31 10.09 -18.21 0.36
CA LEU A 31 10.96 -18.82 -0.63
C LEU A 31 12.42 -18.90 -0.12
N GLN A 32 12.94 -17.83 0.49
CA GLN A 32 14.29 -17.78 1.04
C GLN A 32 14.50 -18.83 2.14
N LYS A 33 13.54 -18.97 3.06
CA LYS A 33 13.59 -20.00 4.11
C LYS A 33 13.64 -21.40 3.51
N ARG A 34 12.80 -21.67 2.51
CA ARG A 34 12.74 -22.97 1.84
C ARG A 34 14.02 -23.31 1.07
N VAL A 35 14.65 -22.31 0.44
CA VAL A 35 15.95 -22.49 -0.23
C VAL A 35 17.06 -22.77 0.78
N ALA A 36 17.05 -22.09 1.94
CA ALA A 36 18.01 -22.36 3.01
C ALA A 36 17.87 -23.79 3.57
N GLU A 37 16.63 -24.24 3.81
CA GLU A 37 16.34 -25.61 4.22
C GLU A 37 16.80 -26.64 3.18
N LEU A 38 16.45 -26.42 1.90
CA LEU A 38 16.91 -27.27 0.79
C LEU A 38 18.43 -27.31 0.68
N SER A 39 19.13 -26.19 0.92
CA SER A 39 20.59 -26.14 0.90
C SER A 39 21.24 -26.94 2.01
N VAL A 40 20.62 -26.98 3.19
CA VAL A 40 21.07 -27.84 4.30
C VAL A 40 20.83 -29.31 3.97
N GLN A 41 19.65 -29.64 3.44
CA GLN A 41 19.27 -31.02 3.09
C GLN A 41 20.05 -31.58 1.91
N ALA A 42 20.35 -30.77 0.89
CA ALA A 42 21.09 -31.13 -0.32
C ALA A 42 22.49 -31.69 -0.05
N LYS A 43 23.07 -31.44 1.13
CA LYS A 43 24.37 -32.00 1.53
C LYS A 43 24.30 -33.51 1.79
N ASN A 44 23.13 -34.01 2.17
CA ASN A 44 22.93 -35.37 2.64
C ASN A 44 21.87 -36.14 1.84
N ASP A 45 21.04 -35.44 1.05
CA ASP A 45 19.99 -36.02 0.23
C ASP A 45 20.14 -35.60 -1.26
N PRO A 46 20.42 -36.56 -2.17
CA PRO A 46 20.50 -36.31 -3.61
C PRO A 46 19.22 -35.72 -4.21
N ALA A 47 18.02 -36.08 -3.69
CA ALA A 47 16.76 -35.55 -4.20
C ALA A 47 16.61 -34.06 -3.86
N ALA A 48 17.01 -33.65 -2.65
CA ALA A 48 17.06 -32.25 -2.25
C ALA A 48 18.10 -31.45 -3.06
N ALA A 49 19.23 -32.07 -3.41
CA ALA A 49 20.24 -31.46 -4.27
C ALA A 49 19.73 -31.18 -5.69
N GLU A 50 18.98 -32.10 -6.30
CA GLU A 50 18.34 -31.89 -7.60
C GLU A 50 17.26 -30.81 -7.54
N GLN A 51 16.46 -30.75 -6.47
CA GLN A 51 15.49 -29.67 -6.27
C GLN A 51 16.16 -28.30 -6.12
N LEU A 52 17.24 -28.22 -5.36
CA LEU A 52 18.01 -26.99 -5.24
C LEU A 52 18.62 -26.57 -6.59
N LYS A 53 19.15 -27.53 -7.36
CA LYS A 53 19.70 -27.27 -8.69
C LYS A 53 18.63 -26.76 -9.66
N ALA A 54 17.45 -27.36 -9.66
CA ALA A 54 16.32 -26.89 -10.46
C ALA A 54 15.89 -25.47 -10.06
N PHE A 55 15.88 -25.17 -8.76
CA PHE A 55 15.62 -23.81 -8.27
C PHE A 55 16.69 -22.81 -8.75
N VAL A 56 17.98 -23.14 -8.61
CA VAL A 56 19.08 -22.28 -9.08
C VAL A 56 18.96 -22.01 -10.58
N ASN A 57 18.65 -23.04 -11.37
CA ASN A 57 18.41 -22.88 -12.80
C ASN A 57 17.24 -21.93 -13.05
N ALA A 58 16.09 -22.11 -12.41
CA ALA A 58 14.96 -21.18 -12.56
C ALA A 58 15.28 -19.75 -12.08
N TRP A 59 16.17 -19.62 -11.09
CA TRP A 59 16.61 -18.33 -10.57
C TRP A 59 17.45 -17.53 -11.57
N THR A 60 18.27 -18.20 -12.36
CA THR A 60 19.25 -17.56 -13.26
C THR A 60 18.89 -17.66 -14.73
N GLU A 61 18.23 -18.73 -15.15
CA GLU A 61 17.86 -18.96 -16.55
C GLU A 61 16.61 -18.16 -16.93
N PRO A 62 16.58 -17.57 -18.13
CA PRO A 62 15.39 -16.93 -18.65
C PRO A 62 14.26 -17.94 -18.87
N ASP A 63 13.05 -17.60 -18.46
CA ASP A 63 11.86 -18.36 -18.81
C ASP A 63 11.36 -18.02 -20.24
N SER A 64 10.18 -18.52 -20.62
CA SER A 64 9.56 -18.22 -21.92
C SER A 64 9.29 -16.73 -22.19
N SER A 65 9.33 -15.88 -21.15
CA SER A 65 9.23 -14.42 -21.27
C SER A 65 10.58 -13.75 -21.53
N GLY A 66 11.68 -14.52 -21.52
CA GLY A 66 13.04 -14.03 -21.71
C GLY A 66 13.64 -13.37 -20.47
N LYS A 67 13.02 -13.54 -19.29
CA LYS A 67 13.53 -13.04 -18.00
C LYS A 67 13.71 -14.17 -17.01
N SER A 68 14.77 -14.10 -16.25
CA SER A 68 15.00 -14.97 -15.09
C SER A 68 14.13 -14.55 -13.90
N LEU A 69 13.87 -15.45 -12.95
CA LEU A 69 13.19 -15.10 -11.71
C LEU A 69 13.95 -13.99 -10.95
N LYS A 70 15.29 -13.96 -11.03
CA LYS A 70 16.10 -12.88 -10.46
C LYS A 70 15.78 -11.52 -11.07
N GLU A 71 15.66 -11.43 -12.39
CA GLU A 71 15.31 -10.19 -13.09
C GLU A 71 13.88 -9.76 -12.78
N GLN A 72 12.93 -10.70 -12.80
CA GLN A 72 11.54 -10.43 -12.41
C GLN A 72 11.46 -9.90 -10.97
N THR A 73 12.24 -10.48 -10.05
CA THR A 73 12.33 -10.00 -8.66
C THR A 73 12.90 -8.57 -8.59
N SER A 74 13.95 -8.30 -9.35
CA SER A 74 14.56 -6.96 -9.43
C SER A 74 13.56 -5.92 -9.94
N ASP A 75 12.79 -6.26 -10.99
CA ASP A 75 11.75 -5.40 -11.55
C ASP A 75 10.67 -5.09 -10.52
N VAL A 76 10.23 -6.09 -9.76
CA VAL A 76 9.25 -5.92 -8.67
C VAL A 76 9.81 -4.98 -7.59
N ILE A 77 11.06 -5.17 -7.14
CA ILE A 77 11.71 -4.30 -6.15
C ILE A 77 11.79 -2.85 -6.66
N ALA A 78 12.14 -2.66 -7.94
CA ALA A 78 12.18 -1.34 -8.56
C ALA A 78 10.79 -0.68 -8.59
N ALA A 79 9.76 -1.44 -8.97
CA ALA A 79 8.37 -0.98 -8.97
C ALA A 79 7.87 -0.58 -7.56
N VAL A 80 8.29 -1.31 -6.51
CA VAL A 80 7.98 -0.97 -5.12
C VAL A 80 8.58 0.37 -4.73
N ARG A 81 9.88 0.56 -5.03
CA ARG A 81 10.59 1.79 -4.69
C ARG A 81 9.97 2.99 -5.42
N GLU A 82 9.55 2.81 -6.67
CA GLU A 82 8.92 3.87 -7.44
C GLU A 82 7.52 4.20 -6.92
N THR A 83 6.74 3.19 -6.56
CA THR A 83 5.42 3.35 -5.93
C THR A 83 5.53 4.09 -4.60
N ASP A 84 6.51 3.75 -3.76
CA ASP A 84 6.78 4.44 -2.49
C ASP A 84 7.19 5.92 -2.71
N ARG A 85 8.03 6.20 -3.72
CA ARG A 85 8.38 7.58 -4.10
C ARG A 85 7.15 8.38 -4.53
N HIS A 86 6.33 7.82 -5.41
CA HIS A 86 5.10 8.49 -5.86
C HIS A 86 4.12 8.74 -4.71
N SER A 87 3.95 7.77 -3.81
CA SER A 87 3.14 7.93 -2.60
C SER A 87 3.65 9.08 -1.72
N LYS A 88 4.96 9.18 -1.50
CA LYS A 88 5.58 10.29 -0.74
C LYS A 88 5.37 11.65 -1.41
N VAL A 89 5.51 11.73 -2.74
CA VAL A 89 5.27 12.98 -3.49
C VAL A 89 3.81 13.40 -3.39
N LEU A 90 2.87 12.47 -3.58
CA LEU A 90 1.43 12.75 -3.48
C LEU A 90 1.04 13.16 -2.07
N LYS A 91 1.56 12.51 -1.02
CA LYS A 91 1.33 12.94 0.37
C LYS A 91 1.86 14.34 0.64
N LYS A 92 3.00 14.73 0.05
CA LYS A 92 3.51 16.12 0.15
C LYS A 92 2.62 17.12 -0.59
N GLN A 93 2.09 16.76 -1.76
CA GLN A 93 1.20 17.62 -2.53
C GLN A 93 -0.18 17.78 -1.88
N LEU A 94 -0.71 16.70 -1.29
CA LEU A 94 -1.95 16.71 -0.51
C LEU A 94 -1.78 17.32 0.90
N GLY A 95 -0.56 17.31 1.41
CA GLY A 95 -0.17 17.88 2.70
C GLY A 95 0.30 19.33 2.65
N GLN A 96 0.21 20.02 1.52
CA GLN A 96 0.20 21.48 1.59
C GLN A 96 -1.06 21.85 2.37
N PRO A 97 -0.96 22.56 3.50
CA PRO A 97 -2.13 23.17 4.07
C PRO A 97 -2.67 24.05 2.95
N ALA A 98 -3.89 23.76 2.49
CA ALA A 98 -4.71 24.83 1.93
C ALA A 98 -4.57 25.95 2.94
N ASP A 99 -4.03 27.07 2.50
CA ASP A 99 -3.87 28.30 3.25
C ASP A 99 -5.23 28.59 3.90
N ALA A 100 -5.40 28.07 5.11
CA ALA A 100 -6.60 28.21 5.90
C ALA A 100 -6.45 29.60 6.47
N ALA A 101 -6.65 30.60 5.62
CA ALA A 101 -6.99 31.93 6.06
C ALA A 101 -8.05 31.74 7.16
N PRO A 102 -7.80 32.27 8.38
CA PRO A 102 -8.70 32.03 9.49
C PRO A 102 -10.05 32.60 9.10
N VAL A 103 -11.01 31.70 8.80
CA VAL A 103 -12.38 32.12 8.51
C VAL A 103 -12.91 32.68 9.83
N PRO A 104 -13.26 33.98 9.90
CA PRO A 104 -13.82 34.53 11.12
C PRO A 104 -15.10 33.77 11.45
N ALA A 105 -15.20 33.30 12.69
CA ALA A 105 -16.34 32.54 13.17
C ALA A 105 -17.64 33.32 12.89
N PRO A 106 -18.68 32.69 12.32
CA PRO A 106 -19.97 33.34 12.18
C PRO A 106 -20.52 33.64 13.58
N ALA A 107 -20.93 34.89 13.80
CA ALA A 107 -21.58 35.32 15.04
C ALA A 107 -22.77 34.38 15.34
N PRO A 108 -23.00 34.01 16.62
CA PRO A 108 -24.06 33.08 16.98
C PRO A 108 -25.42 33.68 16.59
N ALA A 109 -26.16 32.94 15.75
CA ALA A 109 -27.53 33.28 15.39
C ALA A 109 -28.42 33.27 16.65
N GLU A 110 -29.00 34.42 16.98
CA GLU A 110 -30.04 34.53 18.00
C GLU A 110 -31.23 33.63 17.62
N ARG A 111 -31.49 32.62 18.46
CA ARG A 111 -32.69 31.80 18.33
C ARG A 111 -33.89 32.60 18.84
N PRO A 112 -34.98 32.77 18.08
CA PRO A 112 -36.20 33.31 18.63
C PRO A 112 -36.80 32.33 19.65
N SER A 113 -37.02 32.86 20.85
CA SER A 113 -37.57 32.22 22.05
C SER A 113 -38.90 31.51 21.79
N ARG A 114 -38.98 30.22 22.16
CA ARG A 114 -40.24 29.46 22.23
C ARG A 114 -40.41 28.93 23.65
N ALA A 115 -40.74 29.83 24.58
CA ALA A 115 -41.17 29.47 25.92
C ALA A 115 -42.35 30.35 26.36
N LYS A 116 -43.57 29.92 26.04
CA LYS A 116 -44.78 30.31 26.79
C LYS A 116 -45.63 29.05 27.00
N ALA A 117 -45.19 28.24 27.96
CA ALA A 117 -45.97 27.14 28.50
C ALA A 117 -47.06 27.71 29.42
N ILE A 118 -48.32 27.51 29.00
CA ILE A 118 -49.37 26.85 29.76
C ILE A 118 -49.33 27.08 31.29
N ASN A 119 -50.23 27.92 31.80
CA ASN A 119 -50.85 27.74 33.11
C ASN A 119 -52.17 28.51 33.17
N ARG A 120 -53.29 27.81 32.97
CA ARG A 120 -54.63 28.32 33.31
C ARG A 120 -55.64 27.18 33.50
N ARG A 121 -55.45 26.37 34.53
CA ARG A 121 -56.53 25.71 35.26
C ARG A 121 -56.10 25.70 36.73
N PHE A 122 -57.02 26.10 37.62
CA PHE A 122 -56.87 26.37 39.06
C PHE A 122 -56.42 27.80 39.45
N ALA A 123 -57.34 28.75 39.30
CA ALA A 123 -57.70 29.77 40.30
C ALA A 123 -59.02 30.43 39.86
#